data_AF-A0A8J4X6D8-F1
#
_entry.id   AF-A0A8J4X6D8-F1
#
_cell.length_a   1.000
_cell.length_b   1.000
_cell.length_c   1.000
_cell.angle_alpha   90.00
_cell.angle_beta   90.00
_cell.angle_gamma   90.00
#
_symmetry.space_group_name_H-M   'P 1'
#
loop_
_entity.id
_entity.type
_entity.pdbx_description
1 polymer ?
#
loop_
_entity_poly.entity_id
_entity_poly.type
_entity_poly.pdbx_seq_one_letter_code
_entity_poly.pdbx_strand_id
1 'polypeptide(L)'
;MDQQRQRSLSTSGETLYQVLGVSKNASPDDIKKCYRKLALKFHPDKNPDNPEAAEKFKEINNANTILTDPTKRNIYDQYGSLGLYVAEQFGEENVNTYFVLSSWWAKALFIFCGIATGCYCCCCLCCCCNCCCGKCKPRPPMEHDPDFYVSPEDLEAEMKAEERVPQWWDTIMSLPLDLSSFHKDESLGTLEKQLICPICLDVFSKPVVILPCQHNLCRKCANELYQVGIGGRFRCPSCRHEVVLDRHGVYGLQRNLLVENIIDVYKQASASCVPPPKPLAQINCEEHDGEKLNIYCITCQIPTCSLCKVFGAHKTCQVAPISDVYQQQKTELTDDVGSLVATNDRIQTCINDLEEICRSIEENSKNQKQILCEKFDRMSGILEERRKVMLQQITYEEDEKASLAQSLVHTYSEHVGTNSQLVQTALNAMEEQEMAAFLQNQTELGYEEHDSGIHCLTSEAEEGTYLYPTWYKPNNRPMPSQSQATPSDALGVHDHTPKLISEPSVRGGSQLSCCSK
;
A
#
# COMPACT_ATOMS: atom_id res chain seq x y z
N MET A 1 38.41 -4.62 7.03
CA MET A 1 38.25 -4.90 5.60
C MET A 1 37.00 -5.74 5.45
N ASP A 2 35.81 -5.13 5.54
CA ASP A 2 34.55 -5.82 5.24
C ASP A 2 33.62 -4.82 4.56
N GLN A 3 33.88 -4.70 3.27
CA GLN A 3 33.08 -3.92 2.36
C GLN A 3 31.87 -4.76 2.01
N GLN A 4 30.86 -4.73 2.90
CA GLN A 4 29.52 -5.20 2.58
C GLN A 4 29.00 -4.28 1.48
N ARG A 5 29.33 -4.66 0.25
CA ARG A 5 28.99 -3.97 -0.98
C ARG A 5 27.47 -4.00 -1.05
N GLN A 6 26.82 -2.95 -0.52
CA GLN A 6 25.49 -2.54 -0.95
C GLN A 6 25.52 -2.64 -2.47
N ARG A 7 24.84 -3.65 -3.01
CA ARG A 7 24.81 -3.86 -4.46
C ARG A 7 24.24 -2.57 -5.03
N SER A 8 25.07 -1.86 -5.78
CA SER A 8 24.63 -0.83 -6.71
C SER A 8 23.43 -1.41 -7.45
N LEU A 9 22.24 -0.83 -7.23
CA LEU A 9 21.04 -1.18 -7.96
C LEU A 9 21.35 -0.95 -9.43
N SER A 10 21.58 -2.04 -10.15
CA SER A 10 21.90 -2.00 -11.57
C SER A 10 20.61 -2.12 -12.37
N THR A 11 20.48 -1.27 -13.39
CA THR A 11 19.44 -1.36 -14.43
C THR A 11 19.71 -2.49 -15.43
N SER A 12 20.88 -3.13 -15.37
CA SER A 12 21.27 -4.22 -16.27
C SER A 12 20.85 -5.59 -15.70
N GLY A 13 19.88 -6.26 -16.34
CA GLY A 13 19.31 -7.55 -15.92
C GLY A 13 20.14 -8.80 -16.26
N GLU A 14 21.46 -8.78 -16.13
CA GLU A 14 22.32 -9.93 -16.50
C GLU A 14 22.86 -10.74 -15.32
N THR A 15 22.87 -10.16 -14.12
CA THR A 15 23.53 -10.74 -12.94
C THR A 15 22.89 -12.04 -12.45
N LEU A 16 21.56 -12.18 -12.51
CA LEU A 16 20.87 -13.40 -12.04
C LEU A 16 21.04 -14.59 -12.99
N TYR A 17 21.12 -14.33 -14.30
CA TYR A 17 21.41 -15.36 -15.30
C TYR A 17 22.83 -15.91 -15.15
N GLN A 18 23.80 -15.03 -14.84
CA GLN A 18 25.18 -15.41 -14.54
C GLN A 18 25.28 -16.26 -13.27
N VAL A 19 24.52 -15.95 -12.21
CA VAL A 19 24.48 -16.74 -10.97
C VAL A 19 24.01 -18.18 -11.22
N LEU A 20 23.02 -18.38 -12.09
CA LEU A 20 22.56 -19.72 -12.49
C LEU A 20 23.38 -20.37 -13.62
N GLY A 21 24.30 -19.61 -14.24
CA GLY A 21 25.12 -20.07 -15.36
C GLY A 21 24.31 -20.34 -16.65
N VAL A 22 23.21 -19.63 -16.84
CA VAL A 22 22.29 -19.79 -17.99
C VAL A 22 22.28 -18.55 -18.86
N SER A 23 21.90 -18.71 -20.13
CA SER A 23 21.69 -17.58 -21.04
C SER A 23 20.39 -16.84 -20.73
N LYS A 24 20.30 -15.54 -21.08
CA LYS A 24 19.06 -14.74 -20.97
C LYS A 24 17.87 -15.37 -21.71
N ASN A 25 18.15 -16.08 -22.80
CA ASN A 25 17.16 -16.80 -23.61
C ASN A 25 16.88 -18.23 -23.13
N ALA A 26 17.33 -18.61 -21.94
CA ALA A 26 17.13 -19.97 -21.42
C ALA A 26 15.65 -20.27 -21.16
N SER A 27 15.24 -21.48 -21.51
CA SER A 27 13.89 -21.99 -21.23
C SER A 27 13.69 -22.19 -19.71
N PRO A 28 12.43 -22.19 -19.21
CA PRO A 28 12.16 -22.48 -17.80
C PRO A 28 12.69 -23.86 -17.37
N ASP A 29 12.71 -24.83 -18.28
CA ASP A 29 13.26 -26.17 -18.01
C ASP A 29 14.78 -26.16 -17.84
N ASP A 30 15.49 -25.33 -18.61
CA ASP A 30 16.94 -25.15 -18.48
C ASP A 30 17.30 -24.46 -17.16
N ILE A 31 16.54 -23.45 -16.76
CA ILE A 31 16.67 -22.75 -15.47
C ILE A 31 16.51 -23.75 -14.33
N LYS A 32 15.44 -24.55 -14.37
CA LYS A 32 15.15 -25.58 -13.36
C LYS A 32 16.23 -26.68 -13.34
N LYS A 33 16.80 -27.05 -14.49
CA LYS A 33 17.88 -28.04 -14.59
C LYS A 33 19.19 -27.50 -13.99
N CYS A 34 19.54 -26.25 -14.26
CA CYS A 34 20.75 -25.62 -13.74
C CYS A 34 20.64 -25.34 -12.24
N TYR A 35 19.49 -24.86 -11.77
CA TYR A 35 19.20 -24.71 -10.34
C TYR A 35 19.39 -26.04 -9.59
N ARG A 36 18.79 -27.14 -10.08
CA ARG A 36 18.93 -28.47 -9.44
C ARG A 36 20.40 -28.90 -9.33
N LYS A 37 21.20 -28.65 -10.37
CA LYS A 37 22.64 -28.99 -10.37
C LYS A 37 23.43 -28.16 -9.35
N LEU A 38 23.13 -26.87 -9.22
CA LEU A 38 23.81 -25.96 -8.31
C LEU A 38 23.36 -26.12 -6.86
N ALA A 39 22.06 -26.30 -6.62
CA ALA A 39 21.48 -26.56 -5.30
C ALA A 39 22.04 -27.85 -4.69
N LEU A 40 22.24 -28.91 -5.47
CA LEU A 40 22.88 -30.15 -5.00
C LEU A 40 24.38 -29.99 -4.68
N LYS A 41 25.05 -29.01 -5.28
CA LYS A 41 26.48 -28.74 -5.07
C LYS A 41 26.71 -27.90 -3.82
N PHE A 42 25.85 -26.90 -3.58
CA PHE A 42 25.96 -25.94 -2.48
C PHE A 42 24.97 -26.19 -1.34
N HIS A 43 24.34 -27.38 -1.29
CA HIS A 43 23.39 -27.72 -0.23
C HIS A 43 24.03 -27.64 1.17
N PRO A 44 23.34 -27.09 2.19
CA PRO A 44 23.86 -26.98 3.55
C PRO A 44 24.29 -28.33 4.14
N ASP A 45 23.51 -29.40 3.93
CA ASP A 45 23.86 -30.75 4.42
C ASP A 45 25.18 -31.30 3.89
N LYS A 46 25.61 -30.89 2.69
CA LYS A 46 26.89 -31.31 2.09
C LYS A 46 28.03 -30.33 2.41
N ASN A 47 27.71 -29.15 2.94
CA ASN A 47 28.64 -28.06 3.20
C ASN A 47 28.34 -27.36 4.55
N PRO A 48 28.29 -28.10 5.69
CA PRO A 48 27.84 -27.54 6.97
C PRO A 48 28.79 -26.47 7.54
N ASP A 49 30.10 -26.57 7.26
CA ASP A 49 31.12 -25.67 7.82
C ASP A 49 31.65 -24.62 6.83
N ASN A 50 31.01 -24.47 5.66
CA ASN A 50 31.48 -23.55 4.61
C ASN A 50 30.52 -22.34 4.46
N PRO A 51 30.86 -21.16 5.03
CA PRO A 51 30.01 -19.97 4.91
C PRO A 51 29.86 -19.46 3.47
N GLU A 52 30.88 -19.67 2.61
CA GLU A 52 30.84 -19.26 1.20
C GLU A 52 29.83 -20.11 0.40
N ALA A 53 29.66 -21.39 0.76
CA ALA A 53 28.65 -22.25 0.16
C ALA A 53 27.23 -21.82 0.55
N ALA A 54 27.03 -21.37 1.80
CA ALA A 54 25.76 -20.85 2.29
C ALA A 54 25.36 -19.54 1.57
N GLU A 55 26.32 -18.62 1.37
CA GLU A 55 26.07 -17.40 0.58
C GLU A 55 25.72 -17.72 -0.87
N LYS A 56 26.49 -18.59 -1.53
CA LYS A 56 26.20 -19.02 -2.91
C LYS A 56 24.84 -19.70 -3.02
N PHE A 57 24.47 -20.54 -2.06
CA PHE A 57 23.15 -21.19 -2.04
C PHE A 57 22.01 -20.18 -1.95
N LYS A 58 22.17 -19.14 -1.12
CA LYS A 58 21.20 -18.04 -1.01
C LYS A 58 21.06 -17.28 -2.32
N GLU A 59 22.17 -17.00 -3.00
CA GLU A 59 22.16 -16.34 -4.32
C GLU A 59 21.49 -17.19 -5.41
N ILE A 60 21.81 -18.49 -5.46
CA ILE A 60 21.20 -19.45 -6.39
C ILE A 60 19.69 -19.52 -6.17
N ASN A 61 19.24 -19.54 -4.91
CA ASN A 61 17.83 -19.60 -4.59
C ASN A 61 17.10 -18.31 -4.99
N ASN A 62 17.69 -17.15 -4.71
CA ASN A 62 17.14 -15.86 -5.13
C ASN A 62 17.00 -15.75 -6.65
N ALA A 63 18.06 -16.11 -7.38
CA ALA A 63 18.04 -16.10 -8.84
C ALA A 63 16.97 -17.04 -9.42
N ASN A 64 16.80 -18.23 -8.83
CA ASN A 64 15.75 -19.16 -9.26
C ASN A 64 14.34 -18.63 -8.98
N THR A 65 14.09 -18.02 -7.81
CA THR A 65 12.78 -17.44 -7.47
C THR A 65 12.37 -16.35 -8.46
N ILE A 66 13.30 -15.47 -8.83
CA ILE A 66 13.04 -14.37 -9.75
C ILE A 66 12.89 -14.87 -11.19
N LEU A 67 13.76 -15.77 -11.66
CA LEU A 67 13.78 -16.23 -13.05
C LEU A 67 12.73 -17.30 -13.38
N THR A 68 12.16 -17.96 -12.37
CA THR A 68 11.05 -18.92 -12.55
C THR A 68 9.71 -18.20 -12.71
N ASP A 69 9.54 -17.05 -12.05
CA ASP A 69 8.33 -16.24 -12.13
C ASP A 69 8.34 -15.39 -13.41
N PRO A 70 7.36 -15.55 -14.32
CA PRO A 70 7.34 -14.82 -15.59
C PRO A 70 7.21 -13.30 -15.41
N THR A 71 6.49 -12.84 -14.39
CA THR A 71 6.28 -11.41 -14.12
C THR A 71 7.56 -10.78 -13.59
N LYS A 72 8.18 -11.40 -12.58
CA LYS A 72 9.44 -10.91 -12.01
C LYS A 72 10.61 -11.01 -12.97
N ARG A 73 10.65 -12.08 -13.78
CA ARG A 73 11.63 -12.22 -14.87
C ARG A 73 11.48 -11.09 -15.88
N ASN A 74 10.26 -10.76 -16.30
CA ASN A 74 10.03 -9.65 -17.24
C ASN A 74 10.44 -8.29 -16.63
N ILE A 75 10.09 -8.02 -15.37
CA ILE A 75 10.50 -6.79 -14.67
C ILE A 75 12.03 -6.70 -14.59
N TYR A 76 12.69 -7.80 -14.22
CA TYR A 76 14.15 -7.86 -14.14
C TYR A 76 14.81 -7.73 -15.52
N ASP A 77 14.24 -8.31 -16.56
CA ASP A 77 14.75 -8.23 -17.93
C ASP A 77 14.64 -6.81 -18.51
N GLN A 78 13.61 -6.05 -18.11
CA GLN A 78 13.33 -4.68 -18.55
C GLN A 78 14.06 -3.61 -17.74
N TYR A 79 14.12 -3.75 -16.41
CA TYR A 79 14.57 -2.70 -15.49
C TYR A 79 15.69 -3.15 -14.52
N GLY A 80 16.16 -4.39 -14.64
CA GLY A 80 17.22 -4.94 -13.80
C GLY A 80 16.82 -5.08 -12.33
N SER A 81 17.84 -5.06 -11.46
CA SER A 81 17.63 -5.15 -10.01
C SER A 81 16.87 -3.96 -9.43
N LEU A 82 16.93 -2.78 -10.08
CA LEU A 82 16.16 -1.61 -9.69
C LEU A 82 14.64 -1.84 -9.88
N GLY A 83 14.24 -2.51 -10.97
CA GLY A 83 12.84 -2.85 -11.20
C GLY A 83 12.24 -3.76 -10.14
N LEU A 84 13.02 -4.77 -9.70
CA LEU A 84 12.60 -5.67 -8.62
C LEU A 84 12.43 -4.93 -7.29
N TYR A 85 13.32 -3.99 -6.99
CA TYR A 85 13.21 -3.16 -5.78
C TYR A 85 11.94 -2.29 -5.80
N VAL A 86 11.64 -1.65 -6.94
CA VAL A 86 10.41 -0.87 -7.11
C VAL A 86 9.16 -1.75 -7.01
N ALA A 87 9.20 -2.97 -7.58
CA ALA A 87 8.10 -3.93 -7.48
C ALA A 87 7.80 -4.34 -6.03
N GLU A 88 8.85 -4.52 -5.21
CA GLU A 88 8.71 -4.90 -3.79
C GLU A 88 8.12 -3.77 -2.93
N GLN A 89 8.35 -2.51 -3.29
CA GLN A 89 7.85 -1.35 -2.55
C GLN A 89 6.45 -0.89 -2.97
N PHE A 90 6.11 -1.00 -4.26
CA PHE A 90 4.92 -0.38 -4.85
C PHE A 90 3.97 -1.36 -5.56
N GLY A 91 4.29 -2.65 -5.59
CA GLY A 91 3.53 -3.67 -6.32
C GLY A 91 4.04 -3.88 -7.75
N GLU A 92 3.92 -5.12 -8.25
CA GLU A 92 4.44 -5.55 -9.55
C GLU A 92 3.73 -4.84 -10.72
N GLU A 93 2.46 -4.50 -10.56
CA GLU A 93 1.62 -3.81 -11.55
C GLU A 93 1.98 -2.33 -11.75
N ASN A 94 2.61 -1.70 -10.75
CA ASN A 94 2.87 -0.27 -10.73
C ASN A 94 4.28 0.10 -11.21
N VAL A 95 5.14 -0.89 -11.45
CA VAL A 95 6.54 -0.69 -11.84
C VAL A 95 6.64 0.09 -13.16
N ASN A 96 5.86 -0.30 -14.17
CA ASN A 96 5.85 0.39 -15.47
C ASN A 96 5.37 1.84 -15.32
N THR A 97 4.30 2.06 -14.55
CA THR A 97 3.77 3.41 -14.25
C THR A 97 4.83 4.27 -13.55
N TYR A 98 5.57 3.71 -12.60
CA TYR A 98 6.66 4.40 -11.91
C TYR A 98 7.79 4.80 -12.87
N PHE A 99 8.25 3.91 -13.76
CA PHE A 99 9.30 4.24 -14.73
C PHE A 99 8.83 5.24 -15.80
N VAL A 100 7.56 5.17 -16.21
CA VAL A 100 6.95 6.16 -17.12
C VAL A 100 6.88 7.54 -16.45
N LEU A 101 6.41 7.64 -15.21
CA LEU A 101 6.28 8.91 -14.49
C LEU A 101 7.65 9.49 -14.05
N SER A 102 8.62 8.64 -13.75
CA SER A 102 9.96 9.07 -13.37
C SER A 102 10.84 9.48 -14.56
N SER A 103 10.39 9.20 -15.78
CA SER A 103 11.09 9.53 -17.01
C SER A 103 11.25 11.05 -17.22
N TRP A 104 12.34 11.44 -17.88
CA TRP A 104 12.64 12.84 -18.13
C TRP A 104 11.62 13.51 -19.06
N TRP A 105 11.03 12.77 -19.99
CA TRP A 105 10.01 13.29 -20.90
C TRP A 105 8.68 13.50 -20.18
N ALA A 106 8.28 12.61 -19.25
CA ALA A 106 7.11 12.85 -18.40
C ALA A 106 7.34 14.06 -17.49
N LYS A 107 8.52 14.16 -16.85
CA LYS A 107 8.90 15.34 -16.06
C LYS A 107 8.88 16.62 -16.89
N ALA A 108 9.44 16.60 -18.09
CA ALA A 108 9.43 17.74 -19.00
C ALA A 108 8.01 18.07 -19.51
N LEU A 109 7.16 17.08 -19.72
CA LEU A 109 5.76 17.26 -20.11
C LEU A 109 4.94 17.87 -18.97
N PHE A 110 5.15 17.45 -17.72
CA PHE A 110 4.57 18.10 -16.55
C PHE A 110 5.07 19.55 -16.42
N ILE A 111 6.38 19.78 -16.58
CA ILE A 111 7.01 21.12 -16.58
C ILE A 111 6.42 22.02 -17.67
N PHE A 112 6.36 21.54 -18.90
CA PHE A 112 5.83 22.29 -20.04
C PHE A 112 4.34 22.56 -19.89
N CYS A 113 3.57 21.57 -19.43
CA CYS A 113 2.13 21.71 -19.20
C CYS A 113 1.87 22.77 -18.11
N GLY A 114 2.61 22.77 -17.01
CA GLY A 114 2.45 23.78 -15.97
C GLY A 114 2.91 25.18 -16.40
N ILE A 115 3.93 25.30 -17.26
CA ILE A 115 4.40 26.61 -17.77
C ILE A 115 3.39 27.15 -18.77
N ALA A 116 2.90 26.31 -19.69
CA ALA A 116 1.93 26.69 -20.71
C ALA A 116 0.55 27.01 -20.12
N THR A 117 0.15 26.35 -19.03
CA THR A 117 -1.12 26.61 -18.33
C THR A 117 -1.02 27.69 -17.24
N GLY A 118 0.19 28.23 -16.99
CA GLY A 118 0.42 29.24 -15.93
C GLY A 118 0.12 28.72 -14.52
N CYS A 119 0.14 27.41 -14.32
CA CYS A 119 -0.41 26.74 -13.14
C CYS A 119 0.69 26.20 -12.21
N TYR A 120 1.79 26.96 -12.08
CA TYR A 120 2.83 26.65 -11.08
C TYR A 120 2.59 27.33 -9.73
N CYS A 121 1.73 28.36 -9.65
CA CYS A 121 1.33 29.03 -8.41
C CYS A 121 -0.10 28.70 -7.95
N CYS A 122 -0.75 27.72 -8.58
CA CYS A 122 -2.07 27.28 -8.16
C CYS A 122 -2.05 25.75 -8.12
N CYS A 123 -2.02 25.15 -6.92
CA CYS A 123 -2.14 23.70 -6.70
C CYS A 123 -3.55 23.16 -7.05
N CYS A 124 -4.15 23.65 -8.14
CA CYS A 124 -5.52 23.40 -8.57
C CYS A 124 -5.55 23.03 -10.04
N LEU A 125 -4.62 22.17 -10.49
CA LEU A 125 -4.41 21.86 -11.91
C LEU A 125 -5.54 21.07 -12.60
N CYS A 126 -6.74 20.99 -12.03
CA CYS A 126 -7.89 20.31 -12.66
C CYS A 126 -9.25 21.03 -12.59
N CYS A 127 -9.40 22.19 -11.93
CA CYS A 127 -10.75 22.76 -11.70
C CYS A 127 -11.00 24.19 -12.20
N CYS A 128 -10.01 24.90 -12.74
CA CYS A 128 -10.16 26.36 -12.96
C CYS A 128 -10.43 26.81 -14.41
N CYS A 129 -10.42 25.93 -15.41
CA CYS A 129 -10.61 26.35 -16.80
C CYS A 129 -12.08 26.45 -17.28
N ASN A 130 -13.09 26.48 -16.39
CA ASN A 130 -14.48 26.69 -16.83
C ASN A 130 -15.35 27.63 -15.99
N CYS A 131 -14.78 28.45 -15.10
CA CYS A 131 -15.57 29.38 -14.27
C CYS A 131 -15.31 30.88 -14.50
N CYS A 132 -14.72 31.27 -15.63
CA CYS A 132 -14.54 32.68 -15.97
C CYS A 132 -15.49 33.19 -17.07
N CYS A 133 -16.80 32.91 -16.96
CA CYS A 133 -17.86 33.54 -17.77
C CYS A 133 -19.18 33.77 -16.99
N GLY A 134 -19.14 34.61 -15.95
CA GLY A 134 -20.10 35.71 -15.76
C GLY A 134 -21.63 35.52 -15.63
N LYS A 135 -22.22 34.37 -15.24
CA LYS A 135 -23.69 34.28 -15.12
C LYS A 135 -24.37 33.54 -13.95
N CYS A 136 -23.71 33.30 -12.82
CA CYS A 136 -24.42 32.76 -11.63
C CYS A 136 -23.99 33.48 -10.35
N LYS A 137 -24.93 34.23 -9.74
CA LYS A 137 -24.75 34.95 -8.47
C LYS A 137 -25.93 34.62 -7.54
N PRO A 138 -25.68 34.13 -6.31
CA PRO A 138 -26.58 34.40 -5.18
C PRO A 138 -25.94 35.36 -4.16
N ARG A 139 -26.79 36.01 -3.36
CA ARG A 139 -26.51 37.14 -2.44
C ARG A 139 -25.92 36.71 -1.07
N PRO A 140 -25.21 37.61 -0.34
CA PRO A 140 -24.62 37.39 1.00
C PRO A 140 -25.61 37.86 2.12
N PRO A 141 -25.29 37.93 3.44
CA PRO A 141 -24.06 37.62 4.19
C PRO A 141 -24.28 36.85 5.54
N MET A 142 -23.19 36.46 6.21
CA MET A 142 -22.89 36.63 7.66
C MET A 142 -21.64 35.78 7.95
N GLU A 143 -20.44 36.34 8.11
CA GLU A 143 -19.88 37.25 9.13
C GLU A 143 -18.75 36.50 9.86
N HIS A 144 -17.53 37.01 9.63
CA HIS A 144 -16.29 36.91 10.41
C HIS A 144 -15.23 35.80 10.16
N ASP A 145 -14.10 36.34 9.69
CA ASP A 145 -12.68 35.95 9.61
C ASP A 145 -12.03 35.73 11.01
N PRO A 146 -10.74 35.33 11.20
CA PRO A 146 -9.64 35.43 10.23
C PRO A 146 -8.73 34.23 10.00
N ASP A 147 -8.27 34.18 8.74
CA ASP A 147 -6.96 33.73 8.24
C ASP A 147 -5.93 33.23 9.26
N PHE A 148 -5.53 31.96 9.12
CA PHE A 148 -4.21 31.48 9.53
C PHE A 148 -3.38 31.20 8.27
N TYR A 149 -2.79 32.26 7.72
CA TYR A 149 -1.80 32.15 6.66
C TYR A 149 -0.48 31.67 7.28
N VAL A 150 -0.04 30.47 6.90
CA VAL A 150 1.29 29.93 7.26
C VAL A 150 2.25 30.24 6.13
N SER A 151 3.36 30.93 6.44
CA SER A 151 4.38 31.29 5.45
C SER A 151 5.10 30.03 4.92
N PRO A 152 5.42 29.96 3.62
CA PRO A 152 6.24 28.87 3.06
C PRO A 152 7.58 28.64 3.78
N GLU A 153 8.12 29.67 4.45
CA GLU A 153 9.34 29.59 5.25
C GLU A 153 9.14 28.79 6.54
N ASP A 154 7.93 28.82 7.13
CA ASP A 154 7.57 28.06 8.32
C ASP A 154 7.33 26.57 7.98
N LEU A 155 6.74 26.29 6.82
CA LEU A 155 6.52 24.92 6.33
C LEU A 155 7.85 24.25 5.94
N GLU A 156 8.78 25.00 5.37
CA GLU A 156 10.14 24.52 5.07
C GLU A 156 10.98 24.35 6.35
N ALA A 157 10.72 25.14 7.39
CA ALA A 157 11.30 24.97 8.72
C ALA A 157 10.75 23.72 9.44
N GLU A 158 9.47 23.40 9.27
CA GLU A 158 8.83 22.17 9.78
C GLU A 158 9.34 20.91 9.07
N MET A 159 9.46 20.94 7.73
CA MET A 159 10.04 19.82 6.97
C MET A 159 11.51 19.58 7.31
N LYS A 160 12.30 20.63 7.59
CA LYS A 160 13.68 20.52 8.09
C LYS A 160 13.78 20.13 9.57
N ALA A 161 12.70 20.29 10.34
CA ALA A 161 12.63 19.82 11.73
C ALA A 161 12.34 18.31 11.79
N GLU A 162 11.56 17.76 10.85
CA GLU A 162 11.30 16.31 10.73
C GLU A 162 12.49 15.51 10.16
N GLU A 163 13.38 16.12 9.36
CA GLU A 163 14.64 15.47 8.93
C GLU A 163 15.74 15.45 9.99
N ARG A 164 15.53 16.08 11.15
CA ARG A 164 16.52 16.07 12.23
C ARG A 164 16.33 14.82 13.08
N VAL A 165 17.11 13.79 12.77
CA VAL A 165 17.34 12.66 13.68
C VAL A 165 17.64 13.24 15.08
N PRO A 166 16.84 12.91 16.11
CA PRO A 166 16.98 13.56 17.39
C PRO A 166 18.33 13.21 18.02
N GLN A 167 18.96 14.19 18.67
CA GLN A 167 20.36 14.15 19.14
C GLN A 167 20.69 12.99 20.10
N TRP A 168 19.68 12.27 20.61
CA TRP A 168 19.85 11.05 21.37
C TRP A 168 20.17 9.82 20.50
N TRP A 169 19.86 9.82 19.21
CA TRP A 169 20.18 8.71 18.29
C TRP A 169 21.69 8.52 18.13
N ASP A 170 22.45 9.62 18.00
CA ASP A 170 23.92 9.59 17.97
C ASP A 170 24.49 9.13 19.32
N THR A 171 23.80 9.44 20.42
CA THR A 171 24.15 8.98 21.78
C THR A 171 23.90 7.46 21.96
N ILE A 172 22.81 6.92 21.41
CA ILE A 172 22.52 5.48 21.47
C ILE A 172 23.49 4.66 20.59
N MET A 173 23.88 5.18 19.43
CA MET A 173 24.85 4.53 18.53
C MET A 173 26.30 4.60 19.02
N SER A 174 26.59 5.43 20.04
CA SER A 174 27.93 5.59 20.62
C SER A 174 28.11 5.00 22.03
N LEU A 175 27.08 4.37 22.61
CA LEU A 175 27.24 3.59 23.83
C LEU A 175 28.04 2.30 23.51
N PRO A 176 29.17 2.04 24.17
CA PRO A 176 29.87 0.77 24.04
C PRO A 176 29.06 -0.31 24.76
N LEU A 177 28.18 -0.99 24.02
CA LEU A 177 27.54 -2.23 24.46
C LEU A 177 28.56 -3.36 24.35
N ASP A 178 29.40 -3.50 25.38
CA ASP A 178 30.16 -4.74 25.60
C ASP A 178 29.21 -5.79 26.22
N LEU A 179 28.31 -6.31 25.38
CA LEU A 179 27.36 -7.37 25.75
C LEU A 179 27.98 -8.74 25.43
N SER A 180 29.20 -8.98 25.88
CA SER A 180 29.93 -10.23 25.64
C SER A 180 29.87 -11.23 26.82
N SER A 181 29.09 -10.96 27.87
CA SER A 181 29.10 -11.79 29.10
C SER A 181 27.76 -12.36 29.59
N PHE A 182 26.64 -12.22 28.87
CA PHE A 182 25.37 -12.83 29.28
C PHE A 182 24.80 -13.76 28.20
N HIS A 183 25.51 -14.86 27.92
CA HIS A 183 24.85 -16.06 27.42
C HIS A 183 24.17 -16.77 28.60
N LYS A 184 22.98 -16.28 28.98
CA LYS A 184 21.99 -17.13 29.66
C LYS A 184 21.05 -17.62 28.56
N ASP A 185 21.24 -18.89 28.19
CA ASP A 185 20.53 -19.66 27.16
C ASP A 185 19.18 -19.06 26.69
N GLU A 186 19.21 -18.32 25.58
CA GLU A 186 18.03 -17.75 24.89
C GLU A 186 17.00 -18.83 24.49
N SER A 187 17.47 -20.07 24.41
CA SER A 187 16.69 -21.28 24.13
C SER A 187 15.70 -21.63 25.25
N LEU A 188 16.05 -21.40 26.52
CA LEU A 188 15.21 -21.75 27.67
C LEU A 188 14.08 -20.73 27.91
N GLY A 189 14.34 -19.43 27.70
CA GLY A 189 13.33 -18.37 27.87
C GLY A 189 12.24 -18.40 26.79
N THR A 190 12.56 -18.92 25.60
CA THR A 190 11.59 -19.13 24.53
C THR A 190 10.66 -20.32 24.82
N LEU A 191 11.19 -21.38 25.44
CA LEU A 191 10.42 -22.55 25.83
C LEU A 191 9.47 -22.26 27.00
N GLU A 192 9.90 -21.46 27.98
CA GLU A 192 9.06 -21.06 29.11
C GLU A 192 7.77 -20.36 28.64
N LYS A 193 7.88 -19.42 27.70
CA LYS A 193 6.72 -18.73 27.11
C LYS A 193 5.76 -19.66 26.38
N GLN A 194 6.25 -20.79 25.85
CA GLN A 194 5.44 -21.79 25.15
C GLN A 194 4.71 -22.76 26.09
N LEU A 195 5.07 -22.79 27.38
CA LEU A 195 4.46 -23.66 28.40
C LEU A 195 3.43 -22.94 29.28
N ILE A 196 3.07 -21.70 28.94
CA ILE A 196 2.15 -20.85 29.69
C ILE A 196 0.73 -20.97 29.13
N CYS A 197 -0.24 -21.10 30.04
CA CYS A 197 -1.65 -21.05 29.72
C CYS A 197 -2.09 -19.61 29.42
N PRO A 198 -2.74 -19.34 28.27
CA PRO A 198 -3.16 -17.99 27.88
C PRO A 198 -4.29 -17.40 28.75
N ILE A 199 -4.83 -18.17 29.70
CA ILE A 199 -5.95 -17.75 30.56
C ILE A 199 -5.49 -17.43 31.97
N CYS A 200 -4.75 -18.34 32.61
CA CYS A 200 -4.23 -18.10 33.96
C CYS A 200 -2.82 -17.49 33.97
N LEU A 201 -2.19 -17.35 32.80
CA LEU A 201 -0.84 -16.80 32.64
C LEU A 201 0.23 -17.53 33.47
N ASP A 202 -0.04 -18.79 33.79
CA ASP A 202 0.82 -19.68 34.58
C ASP A 202 1.13 -20.95 33.76
N VAL A 203 2.17 -21.67 34.14
CA VAL A 203 2.57 -22.93 33.50
C VAL A 203 1.40 -23.91 33.49
N PHE A 204 1.16 -24.62 32.36
CA PHE A 204 -0.02 -25.47 32.24
C PHE A 204 -0.17 -26.48 33.38
N SER A 205 -1.33 -26.48 34.01
CA SER A 205 -1.75 -27.48 35.00
C SER A 205 -2.80 -28.40 34.39
N LYS A 206 -2.43 -29.67 34.14
CA LYS A 206 -3.26 -30.68 33.44
C LYS A 206 -3.74 -30.15 32.08
N PRO A 207 -2.82 -29.92 31.10
CA PRO A 207 -3.16 -29.35 29.81
C PRO A 207 -4.17 -30.23 29.04
N VAL A 208 -5.21 -29.59 28.52
CA VAL A 208 -6.19 -30.20 27.60
C VAL A 208 -6.03 -29.58 26.22
N VAL A 209 -6.15 -30.40 25.17
CA VAL A 209 -6.06 -29.97 23.78
C VAL A 209 -7.44 -29.75 23.17
N ILE A 210 -7.60 -28.65 22.45
CA ILE A 210 -8.84 -28.30 21.74
C ILE A 210 -8.68 -28.72 20.27
N LEU A 211 -9.43 -29.73 19.82
CA LEU A 211 -9.41 -30.17 18.42
C LEU A 211 -10.48 -29.45 17.60
N PRO A 212 -10.23 -29.08 16.33
CA PRO A 212 -9.03 -29.37 15.52
C PRO A 212 -7.89 -28.34 15.66
N CYS A 213 -8.07 -27.26 16.42
CA CYS A 213 -7.12 -26.15 16.44
C CYS A 213 -5.83 -26.37 17.25
N GLN A 214 -5.70 -27.53 17.93
CA GLN A 214 -4.52 -27.99 18.69
C GLN A 214 -4.00 -27.05 19.78
N HIS A 215 -4.78 -26.04 20.18
CA HIS A 215 -4.42 -25.14 21.27
C HIS A 215 -4.62 -25.81 22.63
N ASN A 216 -3.73 -25.50 23.57
CA ASN A 216 -3.73 -26.08 24.91
C ASN A 216 -4.25 -25.06 25.94
N LEU A 217 -5.00 -25.54 26.93
CA LEU A 217 -5.47 -24.79 28.09
C LEU A 217 -5.32 -25.64 29.35
N CYS A 218 -5.22 -25.01 30.53
CA CYS A 218 -5.43 -25.75 31.78
C CYS A 218 -6.86 -26.29 31.83
N ARG A 219 -7.06 -27.52 32.32
CA ARG A 219 -8.40 -28.10 32.48
C ARG A 219 -9.34 -27.22 33.31
N LYS A 220 -8.81 -26.56 34.35
CA LYS A 220 -9.57 -25.61 35.18
C LYS A 220 -10.00 -24.38 34.38
N CYS A 221 -9.08 -23.76 33.64
CA CYS A 221 -9.36 -22.59 32.80
C CYS A 221 -10.37 -22.92 31.69
N ALA A 222 -10.25 -24.08 31.03
CA ALA A 222 -11.24 -24.51 30.04
C ALA A 222 -12.63 -24.69 30.67
N ASN A 223 -12.70 -25.18 31.91
CA ASN A 223 -13.95 -25.35 32.65
C ASN A 223 -14.57 -24.03 33.11
N GLU A 224 -13.75 -23.03 33.47
CA GLU A 224 -14.21 -21.67 33.82
C GLU A 224 -14.74 -20.91 32.60
N LEU A 225 -14.13 -21.12 31.44
CA LEU A 225 -14.59 -20.54 30.16
C LEU A 225 -15.81 -21.24 29.58
N TYR A 226 -16.08 -22.47 30.00
CA TYR A 226 -17.26 -23.23 29.63
C TYR A 226 -18.47 -22.72 30.43
N GLN A 227 -19.06 -21.61 29.98
CA GLN A 227 -20.34 -21.14 30.49
C GLN A 227 -21.48 -22.05 30.03
N VAL A 228 -22.44 -22.27 30.93
CA VAL A 228 -23.63 -23.13 30.79
C VAL A 228 -24.62 -22.51 29.80
N GLY A 229 -24.24 -22.47 28.53
CA GLY A 229 -25.09 -22.10 27.41
C GLY A 229 -25.74 -23.33 26.80
N ILE A 230 -27.03 -23.25 26.53
CA ILE A 230 -27.80 -24.28 25.82
C ILE A 230 -27.13 -24.51 24.46
N GLY A 231 -26.37 -25.61 24.30
CA GLY A 231 -25.84 -26.00 22.99
C GLY A 231 -24.47 -26.68 22.92
N GLY A 232 -23.78 -26.94 24.04
CA GLY A 232 -22.56 -27.78 24.02
C GLY A 232 -21.41 -27.23 23.14
N ARG A 233 -21.43 -25.93 22.81
CA ARG A 233 -20.43 -25.28 21.97
C ARG A 233 -19.38 -24.60 22.84
N PHE A 234 -18.12 -24.84 22.54
CA PHE A 234 -16.96 -24.27 23.21
C PHE A 234 -16.11 -23.50 22.21
N ARG A 235 -15.77 -22.26 22.52
CA ARG A 235 -14.95 -21.41 21.65
C ARG A 235 -13.53 -21.30 22.19
N CYS A 236 -12.54 -21.67 21.37
CA CYS A 236 -11.14 -21.57 21.74
C CYS A 236 -10.75 -20.09 21.97
N PRO A 237 -10.17 -19.72 23.12
CA PRO A 237 -9.73 -18.34 23.37
C PRO A 237 -8.58 -17.90 22.48
N SER A 238 -7.69 -18.82 22.10
CA SER A 238 -6.48 -18.54 21.34
C SER A 238 -6.75 -18.27 19.86
N CYS A 239 -7.68 -19.00 19.24
CA CYS A 239 -7.94 -18.91 17.79
C CYS A 239 -9.42 -18.71 17.42
N ARG A 240 -10.30 -18.57 18.42
CA ARG A 240 -11.75 -18.39 18.25
C ARG A 240 -12.48 -19.52 17.51
N HIS A 241 -11.80 -20.64 17.23
CA HIS A 241 -12.41 -21.81 16.62
C HIS A 241 -13.49 -22.41 17.54
N GLU A 242 -14.64 -22.76 16.96
CA GLU A 242 -15.79 -23.28 17.69
C GLU A 242 -15.83 -24.80 17.60
N VAL A 243 -15.91 -25.46 18.75
CA VAL A 243 -15.87 -26.91 18.90
C VAL A 243 -17.14 -27.35 19.63
N VAL A 244 -17.79 -28.40 19.12
CA VAL A 244 -18.91 -29.04 19.81
C VAL A 244 -18.34 -30.06 20.79
N LEU A 245 -18.64 -29.90 22.07
CA LEU A 245 -18.25 -30.81 23.13
C LEU A 245 -19.33 -31.87 23.35
N ASP A 246 -18.91 -33.09 23.63
CA ASP A 246 -19.79 -34.20 23.98
C ASP A 246 -20.54 -33.96 25.29
N ARG A 247 -21.42 -34.90 25.67
CA ARG A 247 -22.13 -34.94 26.97
C ARG A 247 -21.24 -34.78 28.22
N HIS A 248 -19.94 -35.00 28.09
CA HIS A 248 -18.95 -34.83 29.16
C HIS A 248 -18.34 -33.40 29.22
N GLY A 249 -18.74 -32.50 28.31
CA GLY A 249 -18.26 -31.13 28.23
C GLY A 249 -16.73 -31.06 28.15
N VAL A 250 -16.14 -30.18 28.95
CA VAL A 250 -14.68 -29.96 29.02
C VAL A 250 -13.91 -31.22 29.47
N TYR A 251 -14.55 -32.14 30.21
CA TYR A 251 -13.93 -33.38 30.63
C TYR A 251 -13.73 -34.38 29.46
N GLY A 252 -14.44 -34.18 28.35
CA GLY A 252 -14.23 -34.92 27.10
C GLY A 252 -13.00 -34.48 26.30
N LEU A 253 -12.41 -33.32 26.61
CA LEU A 253 -11.18 -32.88 25.97
C LEU A 253 -10.00 -33.78 26.36
N GLN A 254 -9.25 -34.22 25.35
CA GLN A 254 -8.10 -35.08 25.54
C GLN A 254 -7.00 -34.34 26.32
N ARG A 255 -6.30 -35.06 27.21
CA ARG A 255 -5.11 -34.54 27.86
C ARG A 255 -3.94 -34.55 26.90
N ASN A 256 -3.14 -33.49 26.93
CA ASN A 256 -1.90 -33.43 26.15
C ASN A 256 -0.71 -33.88 27.02
N LEU A 257 -0.48 -35.19 27.03
CA LEU A 257 0.59 -35.81 27.84
C LEU A 257 1.99 -35.36 27.41
N LEU A 258 2.18 -34.92 26.16
CA LEU A 258 3.46 -34.40 25.69
C LEU A 258 3.80 -33.08 26.40
N VAL A 259 2.83 -32.16 26.46
CA VAL A 259 3.00 -30.88 27.17
C VAL A 259 3.20 -31.13 28.67
N GLU A 260 2.47 -32.09 29.25
CA GLU A 260 2.64 -32.50 30.66
C GLU A 260 4.06 -33.03 30.94
N ASN A 261 4.58 -33.93 30.08
CA ASN A 261 5.94 -34.47 30.20
C ASN A 261 7.02 -33.40 30.02
N ILE A 262 6.85 -32.45 29.09
CA ILE A 262 7.80 -31.35 28.87
C ILE A 262 7.85 -30.44 30.11
N ILE A 263 6.71 -30.16 30.73
CA ILE A 263 6.62 -29.36 31.96
C ILE A 263 7.33 -30.07 33.12
N ASP A 264 7.21 -31.39 33.24
CA ASP A 264 7.89 -32.16 34.28
C ASP A 264 9.41 -32.13 34.11
N VAL A 265 9.91 -32.25 32.87
CA VAL A 265 11.34 -32.09 32.55
C VAL A 265 11.82 -30.67 32.86
N TYR A 266 11.03 -29.65 32.51
CA TYR A 266 11.35 -28.25 32.83
C TYR A 266 11.41 -27.98 34.34
N LYS A 267 10.45 -28.53 35.11
CA LYS A 267 10.42 -28.43 36.57
C LYS A 267 11.60 -29.16 37.23
N GLN A 268 12.04 -30.28 36.68
CA GLN A 268 13.22 -31.00 37.17
C GLN A 268 14.53 -30.27 36.85
N ALA A 269 14.63 -29.65 35.67
CA ALA A 269 15.77 -28.82 35.27
C ALA A 269 15.90 -27.55 36.14
N SER A 270 14.78 -26.88 36.43
CA SER A 270 14.73 -25.70 37.31
C SER A 270 14.95 -26.03 38.80
N ALA A 271 14.46 -27.17 39.27
CA ALA A 271 14.71 -27.65 40.64
C ALA A 271 16.18 -28.02 40.91
N SER A 272 16.99 -28.22 39.87
CA SER A 272 18.43 -28.50 40.00
C SER A 272 19.25 -27.25 40.39
N CYS A 273 18.66 -26.05 40.43
CA CYS A 273 19.31 -24.80 40.83
C CYS A 273 19.13 -24.39 42.32
N VAL A 274 18.33 -25.12 43.12
CA VAL A 274 18.16 -24.81 44.55
C VAL A 274 18.63 -26.00 45.39
N PRO A 275 19.86 -25.98 45.94
CA PRO A 275 20.28 -27.02 46.87
C PRO A 275 19.49 -26.89 48.20
N PRO A 276 19.12 -28.02 48.85
CA PRO A 276 18.58 -27.98 50.20
C PRO A 276 19.64 -27.40 51.17
N PRO A 277 19.21 -26.77 52.29
CA PRO A 277 20.14 -26.15 53.23
C PRO A 277 21.10 -27.20 53.79
N LYS A 278 22.36 -27.15 53.35
CA LYS A 278 23.44 -27.98 53.91
C LYS A 278 23.70 -27.50 55.35
N PRO A 279 23.90 -28.41 56.33
CA PRO A 279 24.35 -28.01 57.65
C PRO A 279 25.69 -27.26 57.55
N LEU A 280 25.78 -26.12 58.23
CA LEU A 280 26.91 -25.20 58.22
C LEU A 280 28.24 -25.95 58.47
N ALA A 281 29.04 -26.14 57.42
CA ALA A 281 30.39 -26.64 57.57
C ALA A 281 31.21 -25.59 58.34
N GLN A 282 31.72 -25.94 59.52
CA GLN A 282 32.67 -25.09 60.24
C GLN A 282 33.99 -25.12 59.46
N ILE A 283 34.34 -23.99 58.87
CA ILE A 283 35.59 -23.83 58.11
C ILE A 283 36.72 -23.58 59.12
N ASN A 284 37.69 -24.48 59.14
CA ASN A 284 38.87 -24.43 60.01
C ASN A 284 40.12 -23.99 59.22
N CYS A 285 41.16 -23.58 59.94
CA CYS A 285 42.43 -23.19 59.35
C CYS A 285 43.16 -24.39 58.73
N GLU A 286 43.65 -24.24 57.51
CA GLU A 286 44.40 -25.29 56.79
C GLU A 286 45.78 -25.57 57.42
N GLU A 287 46.40 -24.55 58.03
CA GLU A 287 47.73 -24.67 58.65
C GLU A 287 47.69 -25.12 60.12
N HIS A 288 46.55 -24.90 60.79
CA HIS A 288 46.40 -25.13 62.23
C HIS A 288 45.17 -25.99 62.50
N ASP A 289 45.41 -27.30 62.66
CA ASP A 289 44.35 -28.29 62.88
C ASP A 289 43.52 -27.97 64.13
N GLY A 290 42.20 -28.02 64.00
CA GLY A 290 41.24 -27.71 65.06
C GLY A 290 41.00 -26.20 65.33
N GLU A 291 41.75 -25.29 64.73
CA GLU A 291 41.55 -23.84 64.93
C GLU A 291 40.50 -23.25 63.97
N LYS A 292 39.60 -22.43 64.53
CA LYS A 292 38.53 -21.78 63.77
C LYS A 292 39.02 -20.47 63.14
N LEU A 293 38.52 -20.17 61.94
CA LEU A 293 38.74 -18.88 61.28
C LEU A 293 37.83 -17.82 61.91
N ASN A 294 38.38 -17.02 62.82
CA ASN A 294 37.65 -16.00 63.59
C ASN A 294 38.21 -14.57 63.40
N ILE A 295 39.30 -14.42 62.66
CA ILE A 295 39.98 -13.15 62.42
C ILE A 295 40.00 -12.90 60.91
N TYR A 296 39.78 -11.66 60.49
CA TYR A 296 39.99 -11.24 59.10
C TYR A 296 41.28 -10.43 58.99
N CYS A 297 42.17 -10.84 58.11
CA CYS A 297 43.41 -10.13 57.84
C CYS A 297 43.16 -9.05 56.78
N ILE A 298 43.14 -7.78 57.19
CA ILE A 298 42.87 -6.64 56.30
C ILE A 298 44.03 -6.48 55.30
N THR A 299 45.27 -6.66 55.74
CA THR A 299 46.46 -6.52 54.88
C THR A 299 46.49 -7.55 53.76
N CYS A 300 46.01 -8.76 54.00
CA CYS A 300 46.04 -9.86 53.02
C CYS A 300 44.67 -10.16 52.40
N GLN A 301 43.60 -9.48 52.86
CA GLN A 301 42.21 -9.69 52.45
C GLN A 301 41.74 -11.15 52.52
N ILE A 302 42.12 -11.86 53.59
CA ILE A 302 41.75 -13.27 53.80
C ILE A 302 41.33 -13.55 55.25
N PRO A 303 40.36 -14.48 55.47
CA PRO A 303 40.06 -14.97 56.81
C PRO A 303 41.21 -15.84 57.33
N THR A 304 41.53 -15.69 58.62
CA THR A 304 42.66 -16.33 59.29
C THR A 304 42.29 -16.75 60.72
N CYS A 305 43.15 -17.53 61.38
CA CYS A 305 42.96 -17.96 62.77
C CYS A 305 43.90 -17.22 63.74
N SER A 306 43.64 -17.37 65.04
CA SER A 306 44.44 -16.75 66.11
C SER A 306 45.92 -17.17 66.07
N LEU A 307 46.21 -18.44 65.74
CA LEU A 307 47.59 -18.94 65.69
C LEU A 307 48.37 -18.35 64.51
N CYS A 308 47.75 -18.22 63.34
CA CYS A 308 48.34 -17.53 62.18
C CYS A 308 48.69 -16.06 62.49
N LYS A 309 47.92 -15.39 63.36
CA LYS A 309 48.20 -14.01 63.79
C LYS A 309 49.31 -13.93 64.84
N VAL A 310 49.36 -14.83 65.82
CA VAL A 310 50.34 -14.71 66.92
C VAL A 310 51.72 -15.27 66.53
N PHE A 311 51.74 -16.41 65.83
CA PHE A 311 52.96 -17.16 65.54
C PHE A 311 53.21 -17.41 64.05
N GLY A 312 52.17 -17.32 63.22
CA GLY A 312 52.25 -17.62 61.78
C GLY A 312 52.52 -16.41 60.87
N ALA A 313 52.15 -16.58 59.60
CA ALA A 313 52.46 -15.65 58.52
C ALA A 313 51.85 -14.24 58.67
N HIS A 314 50.82 -14.06 59.50
CA HIS A 314 50.11 -12.79 59.63
C HIS A 314 50.53 -11.96 60.87
N LYS A 315 51.68 -12.27 61.46
CA LYS A 315 52.19 -11.62 62.69
C LYS A 315 52.19 -10.10 62.63
N THR A 316 52.69 -9.53 61.53
CA THR A 316 52.80 -8.08 61.31
C THR A 316 51.60 -7.47 60.59
N CYS A 317 50.61 -8.27 60.18
CA CYS A 317 49.46 -7.79 59.42
C CYS A 317 48.42 -7.11 60.31
N GLN A 318 47.69 -6.14 59.75
CA GLN A 318 46.53 -5.56 60.41
C GLN A 318 45.34 -6.51 60.30
N VAL A 319 44.65 -6.73 61.41
CA VAL A 319 43.54 -7.68 61.51
C VAL A 319 42.35 -7.08 62.23
N ALA A 320 41.16 -7.60 61.95
CA ALA A 320 39.92 -7.25 62.62
C ALA A 320 39.11 -8.53 62.93
N PRO A 321 38.14 -8.48 63.87
CA PRO A 321 37.21 -9.59 64.08
C PRO A 321 36.44 -9.91 62.79
N ILE A 322 36.34 -11.20 62.45
CA ILE A 322 35.65 -11.60 61.21
C ILE A 322 34.17 -11.20 61.21
N SER A 323 33.54 -11.15 62.40
CA SER A 323 32.15 -10.71 62.56
C SER A 323 31.94 -9.29 62.08
N ASP A 324 32.87 -8.39 62.38
CA ASP A 324 32.72 -6.96 62.15
C ASP A 324 32.91 -6.66 60.67
N VAL A 325 33.94 -7.26 60.05
CA VAL A 325 34.19 -7.18 58.61
C VAL A 325 33.06 -7.84 57.82
N TYR A 326 32.55 -8.98 58.28
CA TYR A 326 31.40 -9.64 57.65
C TYR A 326 30.16 -8.76 57.69
N GLN A 327 29.81 -8.16 58.83
CA GLN A 327 28.65 -7.29 58.92
C GLN A 327 28.81 -6.06 58.04
N GLN A 328 30.00 -5.42 58.05
CA GLN A 328 30.28 -4.26 57.22
C GLN A 328 30.19 -4.58 55.72
N GLN A 329 30.89 -5.62 55.24
CA GLN A 329 30.84 -6.00 53.83
C GLN A 329 29.44 -6.45 53.41
N LYS A 330 28.69 -7.10 54.31
CA LYS A 330 27.30 -7.49 54.05
C LYS A 330 26.39 -6.27 53.92
N THR A 331 26.55 -5.25 54.76
CA THR A 331 25.77 -4.01 54.63
C THR A 331 26.13 -3.26 53.35
N GLU A 332 27.42 -3.09 53.04
CA GLU A 332 27.88 -2.44 51.81
C GLU A 332 27.33 -3.15 50.56
N LEU A 333 27.45 -4.48 50.50
CA LEU A 333 26.91 -5.26 49.39
C LEU A 333 25.38 -5.18 49.31
N THR A 334 24.68 -5.11 50.45
CA THR A 334 23.21 -4.96 50.47
C THR A 334 22.79 -3.61 49.91
N ASP A 335 23.51 -2.54 50.27
CA ASP A 335 23.26 -1.19 49.76
C ASP A 335 23.56 -1.09 48.26
N ASP A 336 24.67 -1.68 47.80
CA ASP A 336 25.03 -1.74 46.38
C ASP A 336 23.99 -2.51 45.56
N VAL A 337 23.53 -3.66 46.06
CA VAL A 337 22.45 -4.44 45.44
C VAL A 337 21.17 -3.61 45.39
N GLY A 338 20.83 -2.88 46.46
CA GLY A 338 19.68 -1.98 46.49
C GLY A 338 19.76 -0.88 45.42
N SER A 339 20.94 -0.28 45.24
CA SER A 339 21.18 0.73 44.21
C SER A 339 21.08 0.17 42.78
N LEU A 340 21.57 -1.05 42.56
CA LEU A 340 21.42 -1.75 41.28
C LEU A 340 19.96 -2.07 40.96
N VAL A 341 19.19 -2.53 41.95
CA VAL A 341 17.74 -2.78 41.78
C VAL A 341 17.02 -1.49 41.41
N ALA A 342 17.26 -0.39 42.14
CA ALA A 342 16.66 0.91 41.82
C ALA A 342 17.05 1.43 40.43
N THR A 343 18.29 1.17 40.00
CA THR A 343 18.75 1.53 38.65
C THR A 343 18.04 0.70 37.58
N ASN A 344 17.86 -0.60 37.81
CA ASN A 344 17.09 -1.46 36.91
C ASN A 344 15.64 -1.02 36.80
N ASP A 345 14.99 -0.64 37.91
CA ASP A 345 13.63 -0.12 37.90
C ASP A 345 13.53 1.16 37.05
N ARG A 346 14.50 2.07 37.16
CA ARG A 346 14.57 3.28 36.34
C ARG A 346 14.75 2.96 34.85
N ILE A 347 15.63 2.00 34.53
CA ILE A 347 15.84 1.55 33.15
C ILE A 347 14.55 0.93 32.59
N GLN A 348 13.84 0.12 33.39
CA GLN A 348 12.56 -0.46 32.99
C GLN A 348 11.50 0.61 32.71
N THR A 349 11.42 1.67 33.52
CA THR A 349 10.55 2.81 33.21
C THR A 349 10.92 3.46 31.88
N CYS A 350 12.21 3.72 31.62
CA CYS A 350 12.64 4.29 30.34
C CYS A 350 12.33 3.37 29.15
N ILE A 351 12.43 2.04 29.32
CA ILE A 351 12.03 1.08 28.28
C ILE A 351 10.54 1.22 27.98
N ASN A 352 9.69 1.25 29.02
CA ASN A 352 8.24 1.40 28.84
C ASN A 352 7.87 2.72 28.14
N ASP A 353 8.52 3.83 28.53
CA ASP A 353 8.30 5.14 27.89
C ASP A 353 8.70 5.12 26.41
N LEU A 354 9.85 4.50 26.07
CA LEU A 354 10.29 4.34 24.68
C LEU A 354 9.33 3.47 23.87
N GLU A 355 8.83 2.38 24.44
CA GLU A 355 7.82 1.54 23.78
C GLU A 355 6.51 2.30 23.53
N GLU A 356 6.09 3.18 24.45
CA GLU A 356 4.93 4.04 24.26
C GLU A 356 5.13 5.07 23.14
N ILE A 357 6.29 5.71 23.08
CA ILE A 357 6.65 6.62 22.00
C ILE A 357 6.62 5.89 20.65
N CYS A 358 7.20 4.69 20.56
CA CYS A 358 7.16 3.87 19.34
C CYS A 358 5.72 3.58 18.90
N ARG A 359 4.85 3.16 19.82
CA ARG A 359 3.42 2.92 19.52
C ARG A 359 2.72 4.18 19.02
N SER A 360 2.98 5.32 19.64
CA SER A 360 2.41 6.61 19.23
C SER A 360 2.84 7.02 17.82
N ILE A 361 4.12 6.83 17.48
CA ILE A 361 4.66 7.09 16.14
C ILE A 361 3.98 6.19 15.10
N GLU A 362 3.84 4.90 15.38
CA GLU A 362 3.18 3.95 14.49
C GLU A 362 1.70 4.32 14.24
N GLU A 363 0.98 4.69 15.31
CA GLU A 363 -0.42 5.11 15.21
C GLU A 363 -0.57 6.42 14.42
N ASN A 364 0.27 7.42 14.68
CA ASN A 364 0.26 8.66 13.92
C ASN A 364 0.58 8.42 12.43
N SER A 365 1.61 7.62 12.14
CA SER A 365 1.96 7.25 10.75
C SER A 365 0.79 6.58 10.04
N LYS A 366 0.10 5.65 10.71
CA LYS A 366 -1.09 4.99 10.16
C LYS A 366 -2.23 5.97 9.91
N ASN A 367 -2.50 6.88 10.86
CA ASN A 367 -3.55 7.89 10.73
C ASN A 367 -3.24 8.85 9.57
N GLN A 368 -2.00 9.33 9.42
CA GLN A 368 -1.62 10.20 8.31
C GLN A 368 -1.76 9.50 6.95
N LYS A 369 -1.34 8.23 6.86
CA LYS A 369 -1.53 7.42 5.65
C LYS A 369 -3.01 7.27 5.31
N GLN A 370 -3.86 7.00 6.31
CA GLN A 370 -5.30 6.90 6.10
C GLN A 370 -5.91 8.21 5.61
N ILE A 371 -5.59 9.34 6.24
CA ILE A 371 -6.07 10.67 5.83
C ILE A 371 -5.66 10.98 4.39
N LEU A 372 -4.44 10.61 4.01
CA LEU A 372 -3.96 10.80 2.64
C LEU A 372 -4.79 9.96 1.65
N CYS A 373 -4.99 8.67 1.95
CA CYS A 373 -5.82 7.79 1.13
C CYS A 373 -7.25 8.33 0.99
N GLU A 374 -7.90 8.73 2.09
CA GLU A 374 -9.25 9.28 2.08
C GLU A 374 -9.38 10.54 1.21
N LYS A 375 -8.35 11.42 1.20
CA LYS A 375 -8.31 12.59 0.34
C LYS A 375 -8.23 12.21 -1.14
N PHE A 376 -7.40 11.23 -1.49
CA PHE A 376 -7.30 10.74 -2.86
C PHE A 376 -8.56 10.01 -3.32
N ASP A 377 -9.16 9.19 -2.46
CA ASP A 377 -10.41 8.49 -2.76
C ASP A 377 -11.56 9.47 -3.00
N ARG A 378 -11.64 10.54 -2.19
CA ARG A 378 -12.61 11.62 -2.41
C ARG A 378 -12.41 12.31 -3.75
N MET A 379 -11.16 12.58 -4.14
CA MET A 379 -10.85 13.19 -5.44
C MET A 379 -11.23 12.25 -6.60
N SER A 380 -10.87 10.97 -6.51
CA SER A 380 -11.23 9.94 -7.47
C SER A 380 -12.75 9.82 -7.62
N GLY A 381 -13.49 9.85 -6.51
CA GLY A 381 -14.96 9.81 -6.52
C GLY A 381 -15.58 11.00 -7.26
N ILE A 382 -15.06 12.22 -7.07
CA ILE A 382 -15.53 13.41 -7.79
C ILE A 382 -15.26 13.28 -9.31
N LEU A 383 -14.07 12.78 -9.67
CA LEU A 383 -13.68 12.59 -11.07
C LEU A 383 -14.55 11.53 -11.77
N GLU A 384 -14.79 10.39 -11.11
CA GLU A 384 -15.65 9.33 -11.66
C GLU A 384 -17.11 9.78 -11.78
N GLU A 385 -17.63 10.56 -10.83
CA GLU A 385 -18.97 11.13 -10.94
C GLU A 385 -19.07 12.09 -12.14
N ARG A 386 -18.06 12.96 -12.33
CA ARG A 386 -18.03 13.87 -13.49
C ARG A 386 -17.90 13.12 -14.80
N ARG A 387 -17.07 12.08 -14.85
CA ARG A 387 -16.94 11.20 -16.01
C ARG A 387 -18.28 10.57 -16.37
N LYS A 388 -19.00 10.05 -15.37
CA LYS A 388 -20.32 9.44 -15.55
C LYS A 388 -21.33 10.42 -16.13
N VAL A 389 -21.38 11.65 -15.60
CA VAL A 389 -22.27 12.70 -16.11
C VAL A 389 -21.96 13.05 -17.56
N MET A 390 -20.68 13.22 -17.92
CA MET A 390 -20.30 13.53 -19.31
C MET A 390 -20.63 12.39 -20.26
N LEU A 391 -20.38 11.13 -19.87
CA LEU A 391 -20.74 9.96 -20.66
C LEU A 391 -22.25 9.86 -20.86
N GLN A 392 -23.02 10.09 -19.81
CA GLN A 392 -24.48 10.07 -19.90
C GLN A 392 -25.01 11.14 -20.86
N GLN A 393 -24.40 12.32 -20.89
CA GLN A 393 -24.76 13.37 -21.84
C GLN A 393 -24.43 12.98 -23.29
N ILE A 394 -23.28 12.35 -23.52
CA ILE A 394 -22.92 11.83 -24.85
C ILE A 394 -23.93 10.77 -25.32
N THR A 395 -24.26 9.80 -24.45
CA THR A 395 -25.24 8.76 -24.78
C THR A 395 -26.63 9.36 -25.06
N TYR A 396 -27.06 10.36 -24.29
CA TYR A 396 -28.33 11.04 -24.54
C TYR A 396 -28.34 11.74 -25.91
N GLU A 397 -27.28 12.49 -26.26
CA GLU A 397 -27.17 13.14 -27.57
C GLU A 397 -27.09 12.12 -28.72
N GLU A 398 -26.42 10.99 -28.50
CA GLU A 398 -26.35 9.88 -29.45
C GLU A 398 -27.73 9.28 -29.70
N ASP A 399 -28.47 8.93 -28.65
CA ASP A 399 -29.80 8.34 -28.73
C ASP A 399 -30.80 9.29 -29.40
N GLU A 400 -30.79 10.58 -29.03
CA GLU A 400 -31.66 11.60 -29.62
C GLU A 400 -31.43 11.75 -31.13
N LYS A 401 -30.16 11.89 -31.54
CA LYS A 401 -29.80 12.05 -32.96
C LYS A 401 -29.99 10.78 -33.77
N ALA A 402 -29.67 9.63 -33.20
CA ALA A 402 -29.92 8.33 -33.83
C ALA A 402 -31.42 8.11 -34.05
N SER A 403 -32.26 8.44 -33.07
CA SER A 403 -33.72 8.36 -33.18
C SER A 403 -34.26 9.27 -34.29
N LEU A 404 -33.79 10.52 -34.37
CA LEU A 404 -34.19 11.44 -35.43
C LEU A 404 -33.78 10.93 -36.82
N ALA A 405 -32.53 10.47 -36.96
CA ALA A 405 -32.04 9.91 -38.22
C ALA A 405 -32.85 8.68 -38.65
N GLN A 406 -33.18 7.79 -37.71
CA GLN A 406 -34.04 6.62 -37.97
C GLN A 406 -35.44 7.04 -38.41
N SER A 407 -36.03 8.06 -37.78
CA SER A 407 -37.35 8.58 -38.18
C SER A 407 -37.33 9.14 -39.60
N LEU A 408 -36.29 9.91 -39.97
CA LEU A 408 -36.15 10.44 -41.32
C LEU A 408 -35.98 9.33 -42.36
N VAL A 409 -35.13 8.34 -42.07
CA VAL A 409 -34.97 7.17 -42.95
C VAL A 409 -36.31 6.45 -43.16
N HIS A 410 -37.11 6.31 -42.11
CA HIS A 410 -38.43 5.71 -42.21
C HIS A 410 -39.35 6.51 -43.13
N THR A 411 -39.49 7.82 -42.92
CA THR A 411 -40.32 8.71 -43.75
C THR A 411 -39.89 8.71 -45.21
N TYR A 412 -38.59 8.83 -45.50
CA TYR A 412 -38.09 8.75 -46.88
C TYR A 412 -38.31 7.37 -47.50
N SER A 413 -38.16 6.29 -46.71
CA SER A 413 -38.45 4.94 -47.20
C SER A 413 -39.93 4.76 -47.56
N GLU A 414 -40.85 5.37 -46.80
CA GLU A 414 -42.27 5.38 -47.13
C GLU A 414 -42.52 6.15 -48.44
N HIS A 415 -41.94 7.35 -48.59
CA HIS A 415 -42.03 8.13 -49.83
C HIS A 415 -41.47 7.41 -51.05
N VAL A 416 -40.32 6.74 -50.92
CA VAL A 416 -39.77 5.91 -51.99
C VAL A 416 -40.71 4.75 -52.31
N GLY A 417 -41.34 4.16 -51.30
CA GLY A 417 -42.36 3.12 -51.45
C GLY A 417 -43.58 3.60 -52.24
N THR A 418 -44.16 4.75 -51.87
CA THR A 418 -45.31 5.34 -52.58
C THR A 418 -44.95 5.72 -54.01
N ASN A 419 -43.79 6.36 -54.22
CA ASN A 419 -43.32 6.71 -55.56
C ASN A 419 -43.08 5.47 -56.42
N SER A 420 -42.51 4.41 -55.86
CA SER A 420 -42.32 3.15 -56.59
C SER A 420 -43.66 2.52 -56.99
N GLN A 421 -44.70 2.63 -56.14
CA GLN A 421 -46.05 2.17 -56.48
C GLN A 421 -46.66 3.03 -57.60
N LEU A 422 -46.55 4.35 -57.53
CA LEU A 422 -47.02 5.27 -58.58
C LEU A 422 -46.37 4.95 -59.94
N VAL A 423 -45.05 4.76 -59.96
CA VAL A 423 -44.30 4.37 -61.17
C VAL A 423 -44.82 3.03 -61.70
N GLN A 424 -45.04 2.04 -60.84
CA GLN A 424 -45.56 0.74 -61.28
C GLN A 424 -46.97 0.85 -61.86
N THR A 425 -47.84 1.65 -61.24
CA THR A 425 -49.19 1.93 -61.74
C THR A 425 -49.15 2.64 -63.10
N ALA A 426 -48.25 3.62 -63.27
CA ALA A 426 -48.06 4.31 -64.54
C ALA A 426 -47.55 3.37 -65.64
N LEU A 427 -46.57 2.50 -65.34
CA LEU A 427 -46.09 1.48 -66.27
C LEU A 427 -47.23 0.53 -66.70
N ASN A 428 -48.01 0.03 -65.75
CA ASN A 428 -49.15 -0.85 -66.05
C ASN A 428 -50.21 -0.14 -66.91
N ALA A 429 -50.50 1.14 -66.63
CA ALA A 429 -51.41 1.94 -67.44
C ALA A 429 -50.89 2.15 -68.87
N MET A 430 -49.57 2.30 -69.07
CA MET A 430 -48.96 2.38 -70.41
C MET A 430 -49.07 1.06 -71.21
N GLU A 431 -49.27 -0.08 -70.55
CA GLU A 431 -49.50 -1.38 -71.20
C GLU A 431 -50.99 -1.60 -71.56
N GLU A 432 -51.89 -0.72 -71.13
CA GLU A 432 -53.34 -0.84 -71.36
C GLU A 432 -53.70 -0.67 -72.84
N GLN A 433 -54.45 -1.63 -73.40
CA GLN A 433 -54.81 -1.64 -74.82
C GLN A 433 -56.15 -0.93 -75.09
N GLU A 434 -56.98 -0.74 -74.07
CA GLU A 434 -58.29 -0.10 -74.16
C GLU A 434 -58.18 1.43 -73.99
N MET A 435 -58.51 2.18 -75.03
CA MET A 435 -58.26 3.63 -75.10
C MET A 435 -59.04 4.44 -74.06
N ALA A 436 -60.25 4.01 -73.66
CA ALA A 436 -61.02 4.73 -72.66
C ALA A 436 -60.45 4.53 -71.25
N ALA A 437 -60.06 3.30 -70.89
CA ALA A 437 -59.38 2.98 -69.65
C ALA A 437 -58.02 3.70 -69.52
N PHE A 438 -57.25 3.79 -70.61
CA PHE A 438 -55.99 4.54 -70.63
C PHE A 438 -56.21 6.03 -70.28
N LEU A 439 -57.18 6.69 -70.93
CA LEU A 439 -57.46 8.11 -70.70
C LEU A 439 -58.01 8.38 -69.29
N GLN A 440 -58.78 7.45 -68.72
CA GLN A 440 -59.23 7.55 -67.33
C GLN A 440 -58.05 7.46 -66.35
N ASN A 441 -57.19 6.44 -66.50
CA ASN A 441 -56.03 6.23 -65.63
C ASN A 441 -55.01 7.39 -65.74
N GLN A 442 -54.84 7.98 -66.92
CA GLN A 442 -53.95 9.12 -67.12
C GLN A 442 -54.41 10.36 -66.33
N THR A 443 -55.71 10.57 -66.22
CA THR A 443 -56.26 11.73 -65.51
C THR A 443 -56.04 11.61 -64.00
N GLU A 444 -56.08 10.38 -63.45
CA GLU A 444 -55.88 10.08 -62.03
C GLU A 444 -54.40 10.19 -61.62
N LEU A 445 -53.48 9.66 -62.44
CA LEU A 445 -52.02 9.74 -62.23
C LEU A 445 -51.49 11.19 -62.22
N GLY A 446 -52.04 12.07 -63.06
CA GLY A 446 -51.60 13.47 -63.17
C GLY A 446 -51.90 14.33 -61.93
N TYR A 447 -52.86 13.95 -61.10
CA TYR A 447 -53.13 14.62 -59.83
C TYR A 447 -52.17 14.18 -58.71
N GLU A 448 -51.75 12.91 -58.68
CA GLU A 448 -50.86 12.37 -57.63
C GLU A 448 -49.37 12.73 -57.84
N GLU A 449 -48.92 12.88 -59.10
CA GLU A 449 -47.54 13.31 -59.41
C GLU A 449 -47.22 14.73 -58.92
N HIS A 450 -48.20 15.65 -59.00
CA HIS A 450 -47.99 17.05 -58.64
C HIS A 450 -47.90 17.27 -57.12
N ASP A 451 -48.59 16.46 -56.32
CA ASP A 451 -48.59 16.55 -54.86
C ASP A 451 -47.32 15.92 -54.26
N SER A 452 -46.86 14.81 -54.84
CA SER A 452 -45.66 14.07 -54.38
C SER A 452 -44.34 14.81 -54.62
N GLY A 453 -44.26 15.61 -55.70
CA GLY A 453 -43.04 16.34 -56.08
C GLY A 453 -42.74 17.59 -55.23
N ILE A 454 -43.77 18.25 -54.70
CA ILE A 454 -43.62 19.49 -53.91
C ILE A 454 -43.19 19.19 -52.46
N HIS A 455 -43.60 18.05 -51.91
CA HIS A 455 -43.31 17.66 -50.52
C HIS A 455 -41.85 17.20 -50.31
N CYS A 456 -41.15 16.78 -51.37
CA CYS A 456 -39.78 16.27 -51.30
C CYS A 456 -38.73 17.39 -51.22
N LEU A 457 -38.92 18.47 -52.01
CA LEU A 457 -37.92 19.55 -52.16
C LEU A 457 -37.82 20.49 -50.95
N THR A 458 -38.83 20.52 -50.07
CA THR A 458 -38.86 21.40 -48.90
C THR A 458 -38.21 20.81 -47.65
N SER A 459 -38.05 19.48 -47.58
CA SER A 459 -37.50 18.78 -46.40
C SER A 459 -35.98 18.60 -46.46
N GLU A 460 -35.40 18.41 -47.65
CA GLU A 460 -33.98 18.04 -47.83
C GLU A 460 -32.96 19.13 -47.41
N ALA A 461 -33.37 20.40 -47.30
CA ALA A 461 -32.45 21.53 -47.15
C ALA A 461 -32.22 22.00 -45.71
N GLU A 462 -33.14 21.74 -44.77
CA GLU A 462 -33.07 22.29 -43.40
C GLU A 462 -32.60 21.29 -42.33
N GLU A 463 -32.78 19.97 -42.53
CA GLU A 463 -32.58 18.97 -41.46
C GLU A 463 -31.16 18.37 -41.42
N GLY A 464 -30.45 18.31 -42.55
CA GLY A 464 -29.13 17.65 -42.65
C GLY A 464 -28.01 18.30 -41.83
N THR A 465 -28.11 19.60 -41.56
CA THR A 465 -27.11 20.37 -40.79
C THR A 465 -27.21 20.18 -39.28
N TYR A 466 -28.36 19.75 -38.74
CA TYR A 466 -28.59 19.57 -37.30
C TYR A 466 -28.25 18.16 -36.77
N LEU A 467 -27.99 17.20 -37.66
CA LEU A 467 -27.75 15.79 -37.32
C LEU A 467 -26.32 15.50 -36.81
N TYR A 468 -25.38 16.44 -36.92
CA TYR A 468 -24.01 16.20 -36.47
C TYR A 468 -23.85 16.47 -34.97
N PRO A 469 -23.25 15.55 -34.18
CA PRO A 469 -22.87 15.80 -32.80
C PRO A 469 -21.98 17.05 -32.67
N THR A 470 -22.14 17.82 -31.59
CA THR A 470 -21.38 19.09 -31.40
C THR A 470 -19.87 18.87 -31.32
N TRP A 471 -19.45 17.65 -30.98
CA TRP A 471 -18.07 17.19 -30.91
C TRP A 471 -17.57 16.52 -32.21
N TYR A 472 -18.44 16.30 -33.20
CA TYR A 472 -18.08 15.69 -34.49
C TYR A 472 -17.53 16.75 -35.46
N LYS A 473 -16.24 16.65 -35.79
CA LYS A 473 -15.63 17.41 -36.89
C LYS A 473 -15.49 16.51 -38.11
N PRO A 474 -16.24 16.72 -39.20
CA PRO A 474 -16.05 15.95 -40.42
C PRO A 474 -14.65 16.23 -40.99
N ASN A 475 -13.93 15.16 -41.34
CA ASN A 475 -12.71 15.26 -42.13
C ASN A 475 -13.10 15.68 -43.56
N ASN A 476 -12.98 16.97 -43.88
CA ASN A 476 -13.12 17.45 -45.25
C ASN A 476 -11.99 16.86 -46.12
N ARG A 477 -12.28 15.76 -46.82
CA ARG A 477 -11.54 15.36 -48.00
C ARG A 477 -12.51 15.46 -49.19
N PRO A 478 -12.35 16.44 -50.10
CA PRO A 478 -13.23 16.52 -51.25
C PRO A 478 -12.97 15.30 -52.15
N MET A 479 -13.99 14.47 -52.36
CA MET A 479 -14.00 13.49 -53.45
C MET A 479 -14.08 14.25 -54.79
N PRO A 480 -13.38 13.79 -55.84
CA PRO A 480 -13.29 14.54 -57.09
C PRO A 480 -14.63 14.51 -57.82
N SER A 481 -15.15 15.69 -58.13
CA SER A 481 -16.28 15.88 -59.03
C SER A 481 -15.88 15.40 -60.44
N GLN A 482 -16.48 14.31 -60.91
CA GLN A 482 -16.55 14.04 -62.33
C GLN A 482 -17.67 14.91 -62.92
N SER A 483 -17.30 16.04 -63.49
CA SER A 483 -18.14 16.72 -64.47
C SER A 483 -17.31 16.95 -65.74
N GLN A 484 -17.85 16.41 -66.84
CA GLN A 484 -17.28 16.50 -68.17
C GLN A 484 -17.24 17.97 -68.62
N ALA A 485 -16.08 18.37 -69.14
CA ALA A 485 -15.88 19.67 -69.78
C ALA A 485 -16.59 19.72 -71.14
N THR A 486 -17.24 20.85 -71.42
CA THR A 486 -17.29 21.40 -72.78
C THR A 486 -16.74 22.84 -72.73
N PRO A 487 -15.97 23.28 -73.75
CA PRO A 487 -15.24 24.54 -73.69
C PRO A 487 -15.95 25.67 -74.44
N SER A 488 -15.81 26.91 -73.97
CA SER A 488 -15.17 28.01 -74.71
C SER A 488 -15.56 29.38 -74.16
N ASP A 489 -14.53 30.12 -73.73
CA ASP A 489 -14.20 31.50 -74.10
C ASP A 489 -15.23 32.64 -74.01
N ALA A 490 -14.93 33.51 -73.04
CA ALA A 490 -14.44 34.88 -73.23
C ALA A 490 -15.44 36.04 -73.46
N LEU A 491 -14.98 37.20 -72.94
CA LEU A 491 -15.47 38.58 -73.05
C LEU A 491 -16.56 38.89 -72.01
N GLY A 492 -16.33 39.67 -70.95
CA GLY A 492 -15.58 40.92 -70.87
C GLY A 492 -16.59 42.06 -70.74
N VAL A 493 -16.40 42.94 -69.76
CA VAL A 493 -16.62 44.42 -69.78
C VAL A 493 -16.91 44.95 -68.37
N HIS A 494 -16.17 46.01 -68.07
CA HIS A 494 -16.21 46.98 -66.98
C HIS A 494 -17.62 47.43 -66.53
N ASP A 495 -17.82 47.80 -65.25
CA ASP A 495 -17.84 49.23 -64.88
C ASP A 495 -17.97 49.58 -63.38
N HIS A 496 -17.29 50.68 -63.05
CA HIS A 496 -17.53 51.75 -62.04
C HIS A 496 -18.02 51.49 -60.59
N THR A 497 -17.08 51.75 -59.66
CA THR A 497 -17.09 52.57 -58.39
C THR A 497 -18.20 53.65 -58.21
N PRO A 498 -18.35 54.37 -57.04
CA PRO A 498 -17.97 54.13 -55.62
C PRO A 498 -18.94 54.70 -54.51
N LYS A 499 -18.58 54.44 -53.22
CA LYS A 499 -18.61 55.31 -52.00
C LYS A 499 -19.91 55.92 -51.40
N LEU A 500 -20.10 55.74 -50.08
CA LEU A 500 -20.21 56.75 -48.96
C LEU A 500 -20.96 56.13 -47.76
N ILE A 501 -20.32 55.87 -46.60
CA ILE A 501 -20.22 56.71 -45.36
C ILE A 501 -21.58 57.18 -44.80
N SER A 502 -21.95 56.72 -43.59
CA SER A 502 -22.09 57.56 -42.37
C SER A 502 -22.74 56.82 -41.20
N GLU A 503 -22.09 56.89 -40.02
CA GLU A 503 -22.70 56.71 -38.68
C GLU A 503 -23.77 57.79 -38.40
N PRO A 504 -24.48 57.71 -37.25
CA PRO A 504 -24.04 58.57 -36.14
C PRO A 504 -24.19 57.98 -34.72
N SER A 505 -23.36 58.52 -33.82
CA SER A 505 -23.44 58.46 -32.36
C SER A 505 -24.21 59.68 -31.80
N VAL A 506 -24.81 59.56 -30.60
CA VAL A 506 -25.04 60.59 -29.54
C VAL A 506 -25.85 59.87 -28.41
N ARG A 507 -25.33 59.58 -27.21
CA ARG A 507 -24.97 60.40 -26.02
C ARG A 507 -26.19 60.84 -25.16
N GLY A 508 -26.17 60.41 -23.88
CA GLY A 508 -26.60 61.22 -22.73
C GLY A 508 -27.79 60.70 -21.89
N GLY A 509 -27.64 60.70 -20.55
CA GLY A 509 -28.80 60.79 -19.64
C GLY A 509 -28.74 59.99 -18.34
N SER A 510 -28.25 60.62 -17.28
CA SER A 510 -28.21 60.25 -15.86
C SER A 510 -29.57 60.20 -15.13
N GLN A 511 -29.63 59.48 -13.98
CA GLN A 511 -30.33 59.76 -12.69
C GLN A 511 -30.82 58.44 -12.02
N LEU A 512 -30.30 58.06 -10.85
CA LEU A 512 -30.67 58.39 -9.45
C LEU A 512 -31.75 57.48 -8.80
N SER A 513 -31.28 56.80 -7.74
CA SER A 513 -31.90 56.63 -6.42
C SER A 513 -32.95 55.54 -6.12
N CYS A 514 -32.75 54.97 -4.92
CA CYS A 514 -33.71 54.44 -3.94
C CYS A 514 -34.46 53.14 -4.27
N CYS A 515 -34.24 52.09 -3.47
CA CYS A 515 -34.99 51.92 -2.23
C CYS A 515 -34.50 50.71 -1.41
N SER A 516 -34.61 50.89 -0.10
CA SER A 516 -34.28 50.02 1.03
C SER A 516 -34.97 48.65 1.01
N LYS A 517 -34.28 47.62 1.49
CA LYS A 517 -34.53 46.95 2.78
C LYS A 517 -33.46 45.91 3.06
#